data_AF-A0A1T1HGQ5-F1
#
_entry.id   AF-A0A1T1HGQ5-F1
#
_cell.length_a   1.000
_cell.length_b   1.000
_cell.length_c   1.000
_cell.angle_alpha   90.00
_cell.angle_beta   90.00
_cell.angle_gamma   90.00
#
_symmetry.space_group_name_H-M   'P 1'
#
loop_
_entity.id
_entity.type
_entity.pdbx_description
1 polymer ?
#
loop_
_entity_poly.entity_id
_entity_poly.type
_entity_poly.pdbx_seq_one_letter_code
_entity_poly.pdbx_strand_id
1 'polypeptide(L)'
;ELVPDDAEWRAEPLRKPLIDGPQNATVVGPKNEEIFTDEYGRVKVQFPWDREGKQDEYSSCWIRVSQNISGATWGHMAIPRIGQEVIVDHFDGDPDQPIITGRTYNRLQLPPYELPRHKTRMTLKSKTHKGEGFNELRFEDEKDQEEIYVHGQKDQNIHIKHDETTFVGHDRSEQVEQDETISIGHDRKETVGNDEQVNIGQDRRHEIGQDDTLSISRNHSIRTGKDRTEEVGNHRRDKTTANHWVSIGGHQELTIEGRSELQAGQAIRHRTKDYELQAADELLIRGPGGSIRIDGSGITFNGINIVVKGPLNLQGGAGSNSLSLINQVLDGLEADCVERNR
;
A
#
# COMPACT_ATOMS: atom_id res chain seq x y z
N GLU A 1 -65.76 33.96 58.13
CA GLU A 1 -66.37 34.66 56.99
C GLU A 1 -67.61 33.92 56.52
N LEU A 2 -68.60 34.64 56.01
CA LEU A 2 -69.77 34.07 55.35
C LEU A 2 -69.48 34.06 53.85
N VAL A 3 -69.70 32.94 53.19
CA VAL A 3 -69.52 32.78 51.74
C VAL A 3 -70.90 32.86 51.08
N PRO A 4 -71.09 33.65 50.02
CA PRO A 4 -72.34 33.71 49.26
C PRO A 4 -72.80 32.32 48.77
N ASP A 5 -74.10 32.09 48.69
CA ASP A 5 -74.66 30.79 48.27
C ASP A 5 -74.45 30.49 46.78
N ASP A 6 -74.10 31.51 45.99
CA ASP A 6 -73.73 31.45 44.58
C ASP A 6 -72.21 31.31 44.34
N ALA A 7 -71.41 31.23 45.41
CA ALA A 7 -69.96 31.12 45.33
C ALA A 7 -69.45 29.82 46.00
N GLU A 8 -68.65 29.05 45.26
CA GLU A 8 -67.93 27.90 45.80
C GLU A 8 -66.78 28.38 46.69
N TRP A 9 -66.82 28.06 48.00
CA TRP A 9 -65.71 28.35 48.90
C TRP A 9 -64.51 27.44 48.61
N ARG A 10 -63.32 28.03 48.53
CA ARG A 10 -62.04 27.30 48.52
C ARG A 10 -61.13 27.89 49.59
N ALA A 11 -60.41 27.01 50.29
CA ALA A 11 -59.40 27.43 51.26
C ALA A 11 -58.28 28.21 50.57
N GLU A 12 -57.67 29.16 51.27
CA GLU A 12 -56.47 29.83 50.79
C GLU A 12 -55.35 28.80 50.57
N PRO A 13 -54.64 28.84 49.42
CA PRO A 13 -53.52 27.94 49.18
C PRO A 13 -52.42 28.13 50.23
N LEU A 14 -52.00 27.02 50.85
CA LEU A 14 -50.81 27.03 51.69
C LEU A 14 -49.56 27.34 50.85
N ARG A 15 -48.53 27.91 51.49
CA ARG A 15 -47.24 28.12 50.83
C ARG A 15 -46.71 26.80 50.25
N LYS A 16 -46.35 26.79 48.97
CA LYS A 16 -45.74 25.63 48.34
C LYS A 16 -44.47 25.19 49.09
N PRO A 17 -44.22 23.88 49.23
CA PRO A 17 -42.93 23.37 49.67
C PRO A 17 -41.81 23.88 48.74
N LEU A 18 -40.64 24.15 49.32
CA LEU A 18 -39.48 24.66 48.60
C LEU A 18 -38.27 23.78 48.85
N ILE A 19 -37.47 23.59 47.81
CA ILE A 19 -36.12 23.02 47.88
C ILE A 19 -35.11 24.16 47.86
N ASP A 20 -34.32 24.28 48.93
CA ASP A 20 -33.39 25.40 49.10
C ASP A 20 -32.15 25.33 48.19
N GLY A 21 -31.88 24.18 47.56
CA GLY A 21 -30.77 24.05 46.62
C GLY A 21 -30.59 22.63 46.07
N PRO A 22 -29.57 22.42 45.22
CA PRO A 22 -29.35 21.15 44.54
C PRO A 22 -29.09 19.99 45.50
N GLN A 23 -29.56 18.81 45.12
CA GLN A 23 -29.46 17.59 45.92
C GLN A 23 -28.83 16.47 45.09
N ASN A 24 -28.13 15.53 45.73
CA ASN A 24 -27.66 14.33 45.05
C ASN A 24 -28.79 13.29 44.94
N ALA A 25 -28.78 12.54 43.85
CA ALA A 25 -29.65 11.39 43.66
C ALA A 25 -28.90 10.29 42.89
N THR A 26 -29.38 9.05 42.99
CA THR A 26 -28.80 7.91 42.26
C THR A 26 -29.70 7.56 41.09
N VAL A 27 -29.15 7.36 39.90
CA VAL A 27 -29.91 6.94 38.71
C VAL A 27 -30.40 5.50 38.88
N VAL A 28 -31.66 5.23 38.56
CA VAL A 28 -32.33 3.93 38.77
C VAL A 28 -33.06 3.47 37.53
N GLY A 29 -33.38 2.18 37.48
CA GLY A 29 -34.05 1.55 36.35
C GLY A 29 -34.24 0.04 36.56
N PRO A 30 -34.67 -0.69 35.52
CA PRO A 30 -34.97 -2.10 35.62
C PRO A 30 -33.76 -2.95 36.02
N LYS A 31 -34.05 -4.08 36.67
CA LYS A 31 -33.01 -5.07 37.00
C LYS A 31 -32.34 -5.61 35.73
N ASN A 32 -31.03 -5.81 35.80
CA ASN A 32 -30.16 -6.28 34.71
C ASN A 32 -30.02 -5.31 33.52
N GLU A 33 -30.47 -4.07 33.67
CA GLU A 33 -30.24 -3.02 32.68
C GLU A 33 -29.09 -2.10 33.15
N GLU A 34 -28.35 -1.53 32.20
CA GLU A 34 -27.26 -0.58 32.51
C GLU A 34 -27.70 0.87 32.28
N ILE A 35 -28.64 1.09 31.34
CA ILE A 35 -29.10 2.41 30.92
C ILE A 35 -30.62 2.36 30.81
N PHE A 36 -31.31 3.28 31.47
CA PHE A 36 -32.77 3.40 31.40
C PHE A 36 -33.15 4.84 31.10
N THR A 37 -33.63 5.08 29.88
CA THR A 37 -33.92 6.41 29.33
C THR A 37 -35.14 6.37 28.42
N ASP A 38 -35.80 7.50 28.24
CA ASP A 38 -36.86 7.68 27.23
C ASP A 38 -36.36 8.41 25.97
N GLU A 39 -37.29 8.72 25.05
CA GLU A 39 -37.02 9.38 23.76
C GLU A 39 -36.37 10.77 23.87
N TYR A 40 -36.40 11.39 25.05
CA TYR A 40 -35.83 12.73 25.31
C TYR A 40 -34.50 12.67 26.07
N GLY A 41 -33.96 11.48 26.36
CA GLY A 41 -32.74 11.34 27.16
C GLY A 41 -32.96 11.56 28.65
N ARG A 42 -34.22 11.52 29.13
CA ARG A 42 -34.54 11.65 30.56
C ARG A 42 -34.22 10.36 31.29
N VAL A 43 -33.83 10.46 32.55
CA VAL A 43 -33.61 9.30 33.43
C VAL A 43 -34.49 9.37 34.66
N LYS A 44 -34.57 8.26 35.40
CA LYS A 44 -35.20 8.21 36.72
C LYS A 44 -34.15 8.14 37.81
N VAL A 45 -34.48 8.64 39.00
CA VAL A 45 -33.56 8.70 40.13
C VAL A 45 -34.22 8.29 41.44
N GLN A 46 -33.43 7.84 42.40
CA GLN A 46 -33.83 7.69 43.79
C GLN A 46 -33.14 8.79 44.60
N PHE A 47 -33.93 9.60 45.31
CA PHE A 47 -33.39 10.56 46.28
C PHE A 47 -33.06 9.87 47.61
N PRO A 48 -32.04 10.33 48.36
CA PRO A 48 -31.71 9.77 49.68
C PRO A 48 -32.86 9.86 50.71
N TRP A 49 -33.75 10.84 50.56
CA TRP A 49 -34.91 11.06 51.43
C TRP A 49 -36.18 10.33 50.95
N ASP A 50 -36.16 9.72 49.76
CA ASP A 50 -37.28 8.92 49.28
C ASP A 50 -37.28 7.56 50.00
N ARG A 51 -38.25 7.42 50.91
CA ARG A 51 -38.42 6.27 51.81
C ARG A 51 -39.23 5.13 51.21
N GLU A 52 -40.00 5.40 50.16
CA GLU A 52 -40.94 4.44 49.55
C GLU A 52 -40.37 3.83 48.27
N GLY A 53 -39.50 4.56 47.57
CA GLY A 53 -38.82 4.07 46.38
C GLY A 53 -37.96 2.82 46.64
N LYS A 54 -37.91 1.96 45.63
CA LYS A 54 -37.31 0.62 45.70
C LYS A 54 -36.01 0.51 44.90
N GLN A 55 -35.48 1.64 44.44
CA GLN A 55 -34.31 1.71 43.56
C GLN A 55 -34.51 0.95 42.24
N ASP A 56 -35.70 1.09 41.66
CA ASP A 56 -36.15 0.38 40.45
C ASP A 56 -36.74 1.35 39.41
N GLU A 57 -37.28 0.83 38.31
CA GLU A 57 -37.88 1.62 37.23
C GLU A 57 -39.14 2.41 37.60
N TYR A 58 -39.73 2.14 38.76
CA TYR A 58 -40.93 2.83 39.27
C TYR A 58 -40.58 3.97 40.23
N SER A 59 -39.29 4.15 40.54
CA SER A 59 -38.78 5.20 41.41
C SER A 59 -38.70 6.53 40.65
N SER A 60 -39.29 7.60 41.18
CA SER A 60 -39.44 8.95 40.57
C SER A 60 -40.16 9.06 39.22
N CYS A 61 -40.38 10.32 38.81
CA CYS A 61 -40.75 10.70 37.44
C CYS A 61 -39.52 10.72 36.51
N TRP A 62 -39.76 10.98 35.22
CA TRP A 62 -38.68 11.22 34.25
C TRP A 62 -38.09 12.61 34.40
N ILE A 63 -36.78 12.68 34.65
CA ILE A 63 -36.06 13.93 34.90
C ILE A 63 -35.11 14.23 33.74
N ARG A 64 -35.16 15.47 33.24
CA ARG A 64 -34.26 15.95 32.17
C ARG A 64 -32.82 16.03 32.67
N VAL A 65 -31.88 15.69 31.79
CA VAL A 65 -30.45 15.71 32.07
C VAL A 65 -29.80 16.82 31.28
N SER A 66 -29.18 17.78 31.97
CA SER A 66 -28.36 18.82 31.38
C SER A 66 -27.22 18.20 30.54
N GLN A 67 -26.98 18.77 29.37
CA GLN A 67 -25.94 18.36 28.44
C GLN A 67 -25.04 19.55 28.12
N ASN A 68 -23.77 19.28 27.80
CA ASN A 68 -22.79 20.32 27.48
C ASN A 68 -23.17 21.14 26.24
N ILE A 69 -23.84 20.53 25.25
CA ILE A 69 -24.29 21.16 24.00
C ILE A 69 -25.62 20.54 23.58
N SER A 70 -26.65 21.35 23.31
CA SER A 70 -28.01 20.87 22.97
C SER A 70 -28.65 21.66 21.83
N GLY A 71 -28.39 21.25 20.59
CA GLY A 71 -29.15 21.67 19.41
C GLY A 71 -30.34 20.73 19.15
N ALA A 72 -31.20 21.07 18.18
CA ALA A 72 -32.43 20.32 17.90
C ALA A 72 -32.19 18.83 17.55
N THR A 73 -31.09 18.53 16.83
CA THR A 73 -30.71 17.16 16.41
C THR A 73 -29.18 16.98 16.37
N TRP A 74 -28.44 17.87 17.05
CA TRP A 74 -26.97 17.87 17.11
C TRP A 74 -26.54 18.35 18.50
N GLY A 75 -25.35 17.93 18.96
CA GLY A 75 -24.83 18.33 20.26
C GLY A 75 -24.10 17.19 20.96
N HIS A 76 -23.99 17.31 22.28
CA HIS A 76 -23.36 16.31 23.14
C HIS A 76 -24.44 15.54 23.89
N MET A 77 -24.45 14.21 23.76
CA MET A 77 -25.37 13.34 24.49
C MET A 77 -24.59 12.31 25.28
N ALA A 78 -24.53 12.50 26.60
CA ALA A 78 -24.06 11.48 27.52
C ALA A 78 -25.21 11.13 28.47
N ILE A 79 -25.66 9.88 28.44
CA ILE A 79 -26.79 9.44 29.28
C ILE A 79 -26.24 8.90 30.62
N PRO A 80 -26.73 9.35 31.77
CA PRO A 80 -26.38 8.75 33.06
C PRO A 80 -26.77 7.28 33.09
N ARG A 81 -25.88 6.42 33.58
CA ARG A 81 -26.15 4.97 33.71
C ARG A 81 -26.74 4.66 35.08
N ILE A 82 -27.49 3.58 35.19
CA ILE A 82 -28.04 3.10 36.46
C ILE A 82 -26.91 2.94 37.48
N GLY A 83 -27.13 3.44 38.69
CA GLY A 83 -26.17 3.50 39.79
C GLY A 83 -25.29 4.74 39.80
N GLN A 84 -25.25 5.57 38.74
CA GLN A 84 -24.48 6.81 38.76
C GLN A 84 -25.10 7.88 39.67
N GLU A 85 -24.24 8.66 40.34
CA GLU A 85 -24.67 9.81 41.13
C GLU A 85 -24.85 11.05 40.25
N VAL A 86 -25.97 11.73 40.43
CA VAL A 86 -26.34 12.94 39.71
C VAL A 86 -26.70 14.05 40.69
N ILE A 87 -26.49 15.30 40.29
CA ILE A 87 -26.94 16.49 41.00
C ILE A 87 -28.27 16.92 40.38
N VAL A 88 -29.32 17.00 41.19
CA VAL A 88 -30.67 17.40 40.80
C VAL A 88 -30.98 18.76 41.41
N ASP A 89 -31.36 19.71 40.56
CA ASP A 89 -31.89 21.01 40.94
C ASP A 89 -33.39 21.06 40.61
N HIS A 90 -34.08 22.09 41.09
CA HIS A 90 -35.53 22.27 40.92
C HIS A 90 -35.84 23.68 40.45
N PHE A 91 -36.57 23.82 39.33
CA PHE A 91 -36.92 25.15 38.81
C PHE A 91 -37.73 25.93 39.85
N ASP A 92 -37.31 27.17 40.14
CA ASP A 92 -37.88 28.03 41.18
C ASP A 92 -37.97 27.38 42.59
N GLY A 93 -37.17 26.34 42.84
CA GLY A 93 -37.23 25.55 44.07
C GLY A 93 -38.48 24.67 44.20
N ASP A 94 -39.27 24.49 43.14
CA ASP A 94 -40.49 23.67 43.13
C ASP A 94 -40.15 22.17 43.04
N PRO A 95 -40.43 21.34 44.08
CA PRO A 95 -40.14 19.91 44.06
C PRO A 95 -40.74 19.16 42.86
N ASP A 96 -41.80 19.69 42.25
CA ASP A 96 -42.46 19.07 41.09
C ASP A 96 -41.72 19.32 39.76
N GLN A 97 -40.66 20.14 39.76
CA GLN A 97 -39.94 20.55 38.55
C GLN A 97 -38.44 20.22 38.58
N PRO A 98 -38.04 18.93 38.75
CA PRO A 98 -36.65 18.55 38.85
C PRO A 98 -35.91 18.61 37.49
N ILE A 99 -34.61 18.88 37.57
CA ILE A 99 -33.66 18.83 36.45
C ILE A 99 -32.28 18.37 36.95
N ILE A 100 -31.67 17.42 36.26
CA ILE A 100 -30.29 16.99 36.56
C ILE A 100 -29.33 18.00 35.94
N THR A 101 -28.45 18.61 36.74
CA THR A 101 -27.52 19.66 36.31
C THR A 101 -26.08 19.19 36.18
N GLY A 102 -25.70 18.10 36.85
CA GLY A 102 -24.33 17.60 36.84
C GLY A 102 -24.17 16.19 37.38
N ARG A 103 -22.91 15.74 37.45
CA ARG A 103 -22.50 14.44 37.98
C ARG A 103 -21.22 14.61 38.78
N THR A 104 -21.02 13.73 39.75
CA THR A 104 -19.84 13.73 40.61
C THR A 104 -19.24 12.35 40.70
N TYR A 105 -17.91 12.29 40.73
CA TYR A 105 -17.22 11.10 41.21
C TYR A 105 -17.29 11.06 42.73
N ASN A 106 -17.31 9.85 43.28
CA ASN A 106 -17.34 9.61 44.72
C ASN A 106 -16.54 8.33 45.04
N ARG A 107 -16.58 7.88 46.29
CA ARG A 107 -15.79 6.71 46.73
C ARG A 107 -16.15 5.41 46.00
N LEU A 108 -17.37 5.28 45.48
CA LEU A 108 -17.85 4.11 44.75
C LEU A 108 -17.76 4.28 43.23
N GLN A 109 -17.71 5.52 42.76
CA GLN A 109 -17.54 5.90 41.36
C GLN A 109 -16.29 6.73 41.23
N LEU A 110 -15.15 6.07 41.04
CA LEU A 110 -13.86 6.74 40.95
C LEU A 110 -13.67 7.40 39.57
N PRO A 111 -12.85 8.46 39.48
CA PRO A 111 -12.43 9.01 38.20
C PRO A 111 -11.74 7.97 37.31
N PRO A 112 -11.69 8.15 35.98
CA PRO A 112 -11.13 7.16 35.04
C PRO A 112 -9.63 6.90 35.25
N TYR A 113 -8.93 7.86 35.87
CA TYR A 113 -7.54 7.78 36.25
C TYR A 113 -7.36 8.13 37.72
N GLU A 114 -6.37 7.48 38.35
CA GLU A 114 -6.01 7.73 39.75
C GLU A 114 -5.55 9.17 39.97
N LEU A 115 -6.19 9.87 40.91
CA LEU A 115 -5.82 11.20 41.36
C LEU A 115 -5.24 11.15 42.78
N PRO A 116 -4.26 12.01 43.12
CA PRO A 116 -3.75 13.14 42.33
C PRO A 116 -2.63 12.79 41.33
N ARG A 117 -2.28 11.51 41.16
CA ARG A 117 -1.17 11.07 40.30
C ARG A 117 -1.29 11.59 38.86
N HIS A 118 -2.47 11.50 38.26
CA HIS A 118 -2.74 11.89 36.87
C HIS A 118 -3.49 13.22 36.74
N LYS A 119 -3.15 14.20 37.57
CA LYS A 119 -3.84 15.49 37.67
C LYS A 119 -3.80 16.35 36.38
N THR A 120 -2.90 16.06 35.46
CA THR A 120 -2.71 16.74 34.17
C THR A 120 -3.47 16.06 33.02
N ARG A 121 -4.17 14.95 33.28
CA ARG A 121 -4.92 14.22 32.25
C ARG A 121 -6.35 14.70 32.15
N MET A 122 -6.76 14.98 30.93
CA MET A 122 -8.17 15.12 30.55
C MET A 122 -8.58 13.92 29.71
N THR A 123 -9.76 13.34 29.95
CA THR A 123 -10.24 12.19 29.17
C THR A 123 -11.75 12.22 28.94
N LEU A 124 -12.15 11.83 27.73
CA LEU A 124 -13.49 11.38 27.40
C LEU A 124 -13.42 9.86 27.22
N LYS A 125 -13.68 9.13 28.31
CA LYS A 125 -13.65 7.67 28.34
C LYS A 125 -15.06 7.10 28.50
N SER A 126 -15.45 6.26 27.57
CA SER A 126 -16.71 5.52 27.60
C SER A 126 -16.53 4.12 28.20
N LYS A 127 -17.61 3.34 28.26
CA LYS A 127 -17.57 1.92 28.60
C LYS A 127 -18.46 1.17 27.62
N THR A 128 -17.98 0.06 27.07
CA THR A 128 -18.79 -0.85 26.26
C THR A 128 -20.08 -1.20 26.99
N HIS A 129 -21.22 -0.97 26.36
CA HIS A 129 -22.51 -1.32 26.96
C HIS A 129 -22.66 -2.85 26.98
N LYS A 130 -23.03 -3.41 28.14
CA LYS A 130 -23.20 -4.87 28.32
C LYS A 130 -21.96 -5.68 27.85
N GLY A 131 -20.76 -5.14 28.05
CA GLY A 131 -19.51 -5.81 27.73
C GLY A 131 -18.30 -5.16 28.38
N GLU A 132 -17.13 -5.73 28.12
CA GLU A 132 -15.84 -5.20 28.56
C GLU A 132 -15.27 -4.25 27.50
N GLY A 133 -14.42 -3.30 27.92
CA GLY A 133 -13.74 -2.36 27.02
C GLY A 133 -14.29 -0.93 27.01
N PHE A 134 -13.68 -0.08 26.17
CA PHE A 134 -13.96 1.36 26.12
C PHE A 134 -13.49 2.01 24.83
N ASN A 135 -14.15 3.10 24.41
CA ASN A 135 -13.55 4.10 23.54
C ASN A 135 -12.99 5.25 24.38
N GLU A 136 -11.88 5.84 23.96
CA GLU A 136 -11.22 6.93 24.68
C GLU A 136 -10.61 7.98 23.75
N LEU A 137 -10.81 9.25 24.11
CA LEU A 137 -10.00 10.39 23.69
C LEU A 137 -9.36 11.00 24.94
N ARG A 138 -8.03 10.96 25.04
CA ARG A 138 -7.27 11.44 26.20
C ARG A 138 -6.22 12.45 25.78
N PHE A 139 -6.05 13.48 26.61
CA PHE A 139 -5.02 14.50 26.52
C PHE A 139 -4.14 14.44 27.78
N GLU A 140 -2.82 14.40 27.60
CA GLU A 140 -1.82 14.60 28.65
C GLU A 140 -1.17 15.96 28.43
N ASP A 141 -1.19 16.81 29.46
CA ASP A 141 -0.65 18.19 29.42
C ASP A 141 0.59 18.35 30.32
N GLU A 142 1.15 17.26 30.85
CA GLU A 142 2.43 17.30 31.57
C GLU A 142 3.55 17.68 30.59
N LYS A 143 4.36 18.67 30.99
CA LYS A 143 5.40 19.25 30.15
C LYS A 143 6.38 18.18 29.66
N ASP A 144 6.69 18.21 28.37
CA ASP A 144 7.62 17.30 27.70
C ASP A 144 7.11 15.83 27.66
N GLN A 145 5.84 15.60 27.98
CA GLN A 145 5.13 14.32 27.92
C GLN A 145 3.73 14.46 27.28
N GLU A 146 3.52 15.54 26.51
CA GLU A 146 2.24 15.85 25.93
C GLU A 146 1.80 14.75 24.95
N GLU A 147 0.54 14.31 25.08
CA GLU A 147 0.02 13.20 24.29
C GLU A 147 -1.46 13.43 23.97
N ILE A 148 -1.84 13.10 22.72
CA ILE A 148 -3.22 12.82 22.37
C ILE A 148 -3.33 11.32 22.09
N TYR A 149 -4.13 10.63 22.89
CA TYR A 149 -4.40 9.21 22.74
C TYR A 149 -5.83 8.98 22.26
N VAL A 150 -5.95 8.28 21.13
CA VAL A 150 -7.23 7.86 20.54
C VAL A 150 -7.30 6.34 20.57
N HIS A 151 -8.36 5.80 21.17
CA HIS A 151 -8.62 4.36 21.20
C HIS A 151 -10.05 4.05 20.76
N GLY A 152 -10.17 3.31 19.66
CA GLY A 152 -11.40 2.68 19.22
C GLY A 152 -11.44 1.22 19.68
N GLN A 153 -12.54 0.81 20.32
CA GLN A 153 -12.71 -0.57 20.81
C GLN A 153 -12.89 -1.59 19.67
N LYS A 154 -13.35 -1.14 18.51
CA LYS A 154 -13.64 -2.01 17.36
C LYS A 154 -13.29 -1.33 16.04
N ASP A 155 -14.07 -0.34 15.65
CA ASP A 155 -13.94 0.34 14.35
C ASP A 155 -13.62 1.83 14.58
N GLN A 156 -12.66 2.37 13.83
CA GLN A 156 -12.42 3.82 13.73
C GLN A 156 -12.64 4.23 12.26
N ASN A 157 -13.63 5.08 12.03
CA ASN A 157 -13.91 5.63 10.70
C ASN A 157 -13.63 7.13 10.70
N ILE A 158 -12.79 7.58 9.76
CA ILE A 158 -12.52 9.00 9.51
C ILE A 158 -13.04 9.30 8.10
N HIS A 159 -14.00 10.23 7.99
CA HIS A 159 -14.63 10.59 6.72
C HIS A 159 -14.53 12.08 6.48
N ILE A 160 -13.67 12.47 5.54
CA ILE A 160 -13.32 13.86 5.23
C ILE A 160 -13.89 14.19 3.86
N LYS A 161 -14.69 15.26 3.76
CA LYS A 161 -15.40 15.63 2.52
C LYS A 161 -14.57 16.45 1.53
N HIS A 162 -13.43 16.98 1.96
CA HIS A 162 -12.62 17.88 1.16
C HIS A 162 -11.14 17.46 1.25
N ASP A 163 -10.36 18.08 2.13
CA ASP A 163 -8.93 17.84 2.22
C ASP A 163 -8.54 17.25 3.57
N GLU A 164 -7.63 16.28 3.55
CA GLU A 164 -6.88 15.80 4.69
C GLU A 164 -5.40 16.16 4.49
N THR A 165 -4.77 16.72 5.52
CA THR A 165 -3.33 17.01 5.52
C THR A 165 -2.71 16.49 6.80
N THR A 166 -1.61 15.76 6.68
CA THR A 166 -0.86 15.21 7.83
C THR A 166 0.58 15.69 7.79
N PHE A 167 1.06 16.27 8.90
CA PHE A 167 2.45 16.66 9.08
C PHE A 167 2.99 16.00 10.34
N VAL A 168 4.14 15.34 10.21
CA VAL A 168 4.85 14.69 11.32
C VAL A 168 6.25 15.27 11.38
N GLY A 169 6.60 15.90 12.51
CA GLY A 169 7.87 16.62 12.65
C GLY A 169 9.10 15.72 12.92
N HIS A 170 8.87 14.45 13.21
CA HIS A 170 9.91 13.45 13.47
C HIS A 170 9.54 12.14 12.74
N ASP A 171 9.17 11.09 13.48
CA ASP A 171 8.93 9.77 12.91
C ASP A 171 7.44 9.39 12.86
N ARG A 172 7.08 8.57 11.86
CA ARG A 172 5.80 7.85 11.80
C ARG A 172 6.07 6.35 11.72
N SER A 173 5.34 5.58 12.50
CA SER A 173 5.31 4.11 12.43
C SER A 173 3.87 3.64 12.25
N GLU A 174 3.68 2.62 11.41
CA GLU A 174 2.38 2.02 11.12
C GLU A 174 2.52 0.49 11.13
N GLN A 175 1.58 -0.19 11.76
CA GLN A 175 1.53 -1.64 11.83
C GLN A 175 0.11 -2.10 11.54
N VAL A 176 -0.03 -2.91 10.48
CA VAL A 176 -1.29 -3.54 10.06
C VAL A 176 -1.09 -5.05 10.18
N GLU A 177 -1.86 -5.72 11.04
CA GLU A 177 -1.67 -7.16 11.32
C GLU A 177 -2.29 -8.08 10.27
N GLN A 178 -3.24 -7.56 9.49
CA GLN A 178 -3.95 -8.28 8.45
C GLN A 178 -3.67 -7.59 7.10
N ASP A 179 -4.70 -7.07 6.44
CA ASP A 179 -4.62 -6.53 5.08
C ASP A 179 -4.69 -4.99 5.06
N GLU A 180 -3.93 -4.38 4.16
CA GLU A 180 -4.03 -2.95 3.82
C GLU A 180 -4.50 -2.80 2.36
N THR A 181 -5.42 -1.87 2.12
CA THR A 181 -5.87 -1.52 0.76
C THR A 181 -5.81 -0.01 0.59
N ILE A 182 -5.07 0.44 -0.43
CA ILE A 182 -4.95 1.85 -0.79
C ILE A 182 -5.51 2.05 -2.20
N SER A 183 -6.50 2.94 -2.35
CA SER A 183 -7.08 3.32 -3.63
C SER A 183 -6.90 4.81 -3.87
N ILE A 184 -6.17 5.17 -4.93
CA ILE A 184 -5.96 6.56 -5.36
C ILE A 184 -6.71 6.75 -6.68
N GLY A 185 -7.68 7.68 -6.71
CA GLY A 185 -8.54 7.89 -7.89
C GLY A 185 -7.87 8.64 -9.05
N HIS A 186 -6.81 9.40 -8.76
CA HIS A 186 -6.02 10.16 -9.73
C HIS A 186 -4.53 9.82 -9.55
N ASP A 187 -3.71 10.79 -9.16
CA ASP A 187 -2.26 10.67 -9.17
C ASP A 187 -1.68 10.37 -7.78
N ARG A 188 -0.63 9.53 -7.73
CA ARG A 188 0.24 9.37 -6.56
C ARG A 188 1.65 9.84 -6.92
N LYS A 189 2.22 10.71 -6.09
CA LYS A 189 3.63 11.11 -6.15
C LYS A 189 4.30 10.82 -4.82
N GLU A 190 5.44 10.17 -4.87
CA GLU A 190 6.23 9.81 -3.69
C GLU A 190 7.66 10.32 -3.83
N THR A 191 8.29 10.72 -2.73
CA THR A 191 9.67 11.19 -2.69
C THR A 191 10.30 10.72 -1.39
N VAL A 192 11.31 9.86 -1.50
CA VAL A 192 12.10 9.36 -0.38
C VAL A 192 13.47 10.04 -0.45
N GLY A 193 13.86 10.75 0.62
CA GLY A 193 15.07 11.59 0.62
C GLY A 193 16.38 10.81 0.73
N ASN A 194 16.35 9.64 1.36
CA ASN A 194 17.51 8.76 1.57
C ASN A 194 17.23 7.39 0.93
N ASP A 195 16.97 6.36 1.75
CA ASP A 195 16.86 4.98 1.31
C ASP A 195 15.42 4.46 1.41
N GLU A 196 15.02 3.61 0.45
CA GLU A 196 13.77 2.83 0.47
C GLU A 196 14.11 1.34 0.53
N GLN A 197 13.46 0.61 1.43
CA GLN A 197 13.56 -0.85 1.51
C GLN A 197 12.17 -1.47 1.51
N VAL A 198 11.94 -2.42 0.60
CA VAL A 198 10.67 -3.16 0.48
C VAL A 198 10.96 -4.66 0.58
N ASN A 199 10.37 -5.32 1.57
CA ASN A 199 10.44 -6.77 1.75
C ASN A 199 9.06 -7.38 1.53
N ILE A 200 8.93 -8.25 0.52
CA ILE A 200 7.68 -8.93 0.17
C ILE A 200 7.87 -10.43 0.41
N GLY A 201 7.06 -11.01 1.30
CA GLY A 201 7.23 -12.40 1.74
C GLY A 201 6.71 -13.46 0.76
N GLN A 202 5.78 -13.08 -0.13
CA GLN A 202 5.19 -13.94 -1.15
C GLN A 202 5.40 -13.28 -2.53
N ASP A 203 4.32 -12.98 -3.26
CA ASP A 203 4.39 -12.51 -4.64
C ASP A 203 4.28 -10.98 -4.76
N ARG A 204 4.96 -10.42 -5.77
CA ARG A 204 4.75 -9.05 -6.26
C ARG A 204 4.22 -9.08 -7.68
N ARG A 205 3.08 -8.44 -7.93
CA ARG A 205 2.51 -8.22 -9.27
C ARG A 205 2.46 -6.72 -9.56
N HIS A 206 2.86 -6.33 -10.76
CA HIS A 206 2.76 -4.95 -11.22
C HIS A 206 2.21 -4.95 -12.64
N GLU A 207 1.18 -4.13 -12.88
CA GLU A 207 0.55 -3.96 -14.19
C GLU A 207 0.57 -2.47 -14.51
N ILE A 208 1.22 -2.12 -15.62
CA ILE A 208 1.36 -0.75 -16.09
C ILE A 208 0.60 -0.65 -17.41
N GLY A 209 -0.42 0.19 -17.46
CA GLY A 209 -1.28 0.31 -18.64
C GLY A 209 -0.68 1.09 -19.80
N GLN A 210 0.40 1.85 -19.55
CA GLN A 210 1.12 2.67 -20.53
C GLN A 210 2.63 2.40 -20.38
N ASP A 211 3.44 3.43 -20.14
CA ASP A 211 4.89 3.32 -20.10
C ASP A 211 5.44 3.09 -18.67
N ASP A 212 6.49 2.26 -18.56
CA ASP A 212 7.34 2.14 -17.37
C ASP A 212 8.76 2.64 -17.71
N THR A 213 9.31 3.52 -16.86
CA THR A 213 10.65 4.09 -17.04
C THR A 213 11.46 3.96 -15.77
N LEU A 214 12.58 3.25 -15.87
CA LEU A 214 13.52 3.03 -14.77
C LEU A 214 14.88 3.66 -15.08
N SER A 215 15.29 4.64 -14.27
CA SER A 215 16.62 5.24 -14.33
C SER A 215 17.41 4.90 -13.08
N ILE A 216 18.55 4.22 -13.25
CA ILE A 216 19.46 3.84 -12.16
C ILE A 216 20.82 4.44 -12.46
N SER A 217 21.25 5.38 -11.63
CA SER A 217 22.50 6.14 -11.87
C SER A 217 23.77 5.32 -11.63
N ARG A 218 23.70 4.29 -10.78
CA ARG A 218 24.85 3.46 -10.42
C ARG A 218 24.60 2.02 -10.85
N ASN A 219 24.43 1.11 -9.90
CA ASN A 219 24.36 -0.32 -10.18
C ASN A 219 22.92 -0.83 -10.14
N HIS A 220 22.56 -1.67 -11.11
CA HIS A 220 21.34 -2.47 -11.08
C HIS A 220 21.73 -3.95 -11.01
N SER A 221 21.43 -4.62 -9.91
CA SER A 221 21.72 -6.04 -9.71
C SER A 221 20.42 -6.81 -9.57
N ILE A 222 20.20 -7.79 -10.46
CA ILE A 222 19.03 -8.66 -10.45
C ILE A 222 19.50 -10.09 -10.21
N ARG A 223 18.90 -10.78 -9.24
CA ARG A 223 19.09 -12.21 -9.02
C ARG A 223 17.74 -12.91 -9.10
N THR A 224 17.58 -13.78 -10.07
CA THR A 224 16.40 -14.63 -10.24
C THR A 224 16.75 -16.05 -9.80
N GLY A 225 15.99 -16.62 -8.87
CA GLY A 225 16.27 -17.94 -8.31
C GLY A 225 15.89 -19.13 -9.21
N LYS A 226 14.91 -18.90 -10.11
CA LYS A 226 14.44 -19.87 -11.10
C LYS A 226 14.49 -19.23 -12.49
N ASP A 227 13.35 -19.13 -13.16
CA ASP A 227 13.26 -18.73 -14.56
C ASP A 227 13.05 -17.23 -14.72
N ARG A 228 13.65 -16.66 -15.76
CA ARG A 228 13.34 -15.33 -16.28
C ARG A 228 12.80 -15.48 -17.70
N THR A 229 11.55 -15.11 -17.89
CA THR A 229 10.91 -15.02 -19.21
C THR A 229 10.72 -13.55 -19.57
N GLU A 230 11.02 -13.20 -20.80
CA GLU A 230 10.88 -11.84 -21.31
C GLU A 230 10.34 -11.88 -22.74
N GLU A 231 9.20 -11.22 -22.96
CA GLU A 231 8.57 -11.09 -24.25
C GLU A 231 8.54 -9.61 -24.64
N VAL A 232 9.04 -9.30 -25.83
CA VAL A 232 9.08 -7.93 -26.36
C VAL A 232 8.33 -7.93 -27.68
N GLY A 233 7.12 -7.37 -27.69
CA GLY A 233 6.22 -7.43 -28.85
C GLY A 233 6.67 -6.64 -30.08
N ASN A 234 7.72 -5.82 -29.97
CA ASN A 234 8.26 -5.07 -31.09
C ASN A 234 9.79 -5.14 -31.16
N HIS A 235 10.51 -4.25 -30.47
CA HIS A 235 11.96 -4.14 -30.59
C HIS A 235 12.66 -4.18 -29.25
N ARG A 236 13.67 -5.05 -29.14
CA ARG A 236 14.67 -5.03 -28.08
C ARG A 236 15.95 -4.37 -28.59
N ARG A 237 16.48 -3.41 -27.83
CA ARG A 237 17.79 -2.80 -28.09
C ARG A 237 18.61 -2.78 -26.81
N ASP A 238 19.71 -3.54 -26.82
CA ASP A 238 20.72 -3.49 -25.76
C ASP A 238 21.93 -2.69 -26.26
N LYS A 239 22.40 -1.73 -25.46
CA LYS A 239 23.66 -1.02 -25.69
C LYS A 239 24.56 -1.21 -24.49
N THR A 240 25.67 -1.91 -24.69
CA THR A 240 26.70 -2.11 -23.68
C THR A 240 27.98 -1.42 -24.13
N THR A 241 28.48 -0.46 -23.34
CA THR A 241 29.67 0.34 -23.71
C THR A 241 30.98 -0.41 -23.53
N ALA A 242 31.08 -1.24 -22.48
CA ALA A 242 32.30 -1.96 -22.14
C ALA A 242 32.19 -3.44 -22.50
N ASN A 243 31.85 -4.30 -21.54
CA ASN A 243 31.84 -5.75 -21.72
C ASN A 243 30.44 -6.31 -21.54
N HIS A 244 30.07 -7.24 -22.41
CA HIS A 244 28.91 -8.09 -22.24
C HIS A 244 29.38 -9.54 -22.12
N TRP A 245 29.02 -10.20 -21.01
CA TRP A 245 29.38 -11.59 -20.74
C TRP A 245 28.12 -12.42 -20.55
N VAL A 246 28.08 -13.56 -21.24
CA VAL A 246 26.99 -14.53 -21.16
C VAL A 246 27.60 -15.89 -20.86
N SER A 247 27.09 -16.55 -19.83
CA SER A 247 27.46 -17.91 -19.46
C SER A 247 26.18 -18.74 -19.35
N ILE A 248 26.07 -19.77 -20.18
CA ILE A 248 24.91 -20.64 -20.27
C ILE A 248 25.39 -22.04 -19.89
N GLY A 249 24.85 -22.57 -18.79
CA GLY A 249 25.23 -23.91 -18.30
C GLY A 249 24.58 -25.05 -19.09
N GLY A 250 23.45 -24.77 -19.75
CA GLY A 250 22.71 -25.69 -20.61
C GLY A 250 23.00 -25.46 -22.09
N HIS A 251 21.93 -25.27 -22.87
CA HIS A 251 21.99 -25.04 -24.31
C HIS A 251 21.65 -23.58 -24.64
N GLN A 252 22.19 -23.09 -25.75
CA GLN A 252 21.77 -21.82 -26.36
C GLN A 252 21.19 -22.13 -27.73
N GLU A 253 19.98 -21.66 -27.97
CA GLU A 253 19.33 -21.68 -29.28
C GLU A 253 19.04 -20.24 -29.71
N LEU A 254 19.28 -19.94 -30.97
CA LEU A 254 19.05 -18.61 -31.54
C LEU A 254 18.36 -18.76 -32.89
N THR A 255 17.09 -18.43 -32.92
CA THR A 255 16.27 -18.41 -34.13
C THR A 255 16.07 -16.97 -34.56
N ILE A 256 16.47 -16.66 -35.80
CA ILE A 256 16.31 -15.34 -36.41
C ILE A 256 15.64 -15.57 -37.76
N GLU A 257 14.38 -15.16 -37.89
CA GLU A 257 13.63 -15.30 -39.14
C GLU A 257 14.12 -14.34 -40.23
N GLY A 258 14.58 -13.16 -39.80
CA GLY A 258 15.17 -12.15 -40.66
C GLY A 258 16.67 -12.36 -40.89
N ARG A 259 17.42 -11.25 -40.84
CA ARG A 259 18.86 -11.25 -41.05
C ARG A 259 19.62 -11.32 -39.73
N SER A 260 20.62 -12.19 -39.67
CA SER A 260 21.66 -12.18 -38.63
C SER A 260 22.95 -11.55 -39.20
N GLU A 261 23.54 -10.62 -38.44
CA GLU A 261 24.81 -9.97 -38.80
C GLU A 261 25.73 -9.88 -37.59
N LEU A 262 26.98 -10.32 -37.74
CA LEU A 262 28.01 -10.25 -36.71
C LEU A 262 29.21 -9.48 -37.24
N GLN A 263 29.47 -8.33 -36.62
CA GLN A 263 30.66 -7.53 -36.88
C GLN A 263 31.53 -7.48 -35.63
N ALA A 264 32.80 -7.90 -35.75
CA ALA A 264 33.78 -7.81 -34.69
C ALA A 264 35.01 -7.03 -35.17
N GLY A 265 35.43 -6.01 -34.41
CA GLY A 265 36.57 -5.16 -34.77
C GLY A 265 37.95 -5.81 -34.62
N GLN A 266 38.04 -7.00 -34.02
CA GLN A 266 39.31 -7.69 -33.76
C GLN A 266 39.27 -9.15 -34.22
N ALA A 267 38.55 -10.02 -33.51
CA ALA A 267 38.50 -11.44 -33.83
C ALA A 267 37.15 -12.07 -33.47
N ILE A 268 36.76 -13.06 -34.27
CA ILE A 268 35.68 -14.01 -33.98
C ILE A 268 36.33 -15.37 -33.80
N ARG A 269 35.99 -16.10 -32.72
CA ARG A 269 36.56 -17.41 -32.42
C ARG A 269 35.44 -18.38 -32.07
N HIS A 270 35.32 -19.44 -32.86
CA HIS A 270 34.47 -20.59 -32.55
C HIS A 270 35.35 -21.74 -32.05
N ARG A 271 35.02 -22.30 -30.89
CA ARG A 271 35.67 -23.48 -30.32
C ARG A 271 34.58 -24.48 -29.97
N THR A 272 34.53 -25.56 -30.73
CA THR A 272 33.50 -26.59 -30.63
C THR A 272 34.09 -27.93 -31.05
N LYS A 273 33.44 -29.03 -30.68
CA LYS A 273 33.76 -30.36 -31.21
C LYS A 273 33.35 -30.46 -32.67
N ASP A 274 32.11 -30.05 -32.96
CA ASP A 274 31.50 -30.07 -34.29
C ASP A 274 31.09 -28.66 -34.68
N TYR A 275 31.45 -28.24 -35.89
CA TYR A 275 31.08 -26.94 -36.45
C TYR A 275 30.44 -27.13 -37.82
N GLU A 276 29.11 -27.04 -37.85
CA GLU A 276 28.32 -27.21 -39.05
C GLU A 276 27.87 -25.85 -39.59
N LEU A 277 28.13 -25.63 -40.88
CA LEU A 277 27.65 -24.47 -41.62
C LEU A 277 26.86 -24.96 -42.83
N GLN A 278 25.59 -24.60 -42.88
CA GLN A 278 24.69 -24.93 -43.98
C GLN A 278 24.12 -23.64 -44.55
N ALA A 279 24.20 -23.50 -45.87
CA ALA A 279 23.56 -22.43 -46.62
C ALA A 279 22.74 -23.05 -47.75
N ALA A 280 21.57 -22.48 -48.04
CA ALA A 280 20.71 -22.97 -49.11
C ALA A 280 21.27 -22.60 -50.50
N ASP A 281 21.69 -21.34 -50.67
CA ASP A 281 22.13 -20.82 -51.96
C ASP A 281 23.65 -20.80 -52.11
N GLU A 282 24.36 -20.17 -51.16
CA GLU A 282 25.82 -19.98 -51.22
C GLU A 282 26.42 -19.96 -49.81
N LEU A 283 27.48 -20.75 -49.61
CA LEU A 283 28.44 -20.55 -48.52
C LEU A 283 29.72 -19.94 -49.08
N LEU A 284 30.11 -18.78 -48.56
CA LEU A 284 31.21 -18.00 -49.08
C LEU A 284 32.15 -17.53 -47.97
N ILE A 285 33.43 -17.89 -48.09
CA ILE A 285 34.51 -17.47 -47.20
C ILE A 285 35.48 -16.63 -48.03
N ARG A 286 35.75 -15.38 -47.62
CA ARG A 286 36.65 -14.46 -48.34
C ARG A 286 37.69 -13.84 -47.42
N GLY A 287 38.85 -13.53 -47.98
CA GLY A 287 39.90 -12.73 -47.36
C GLY A 287 40.81 -12.09 -48.41
N PRO A 288 41.82 -11.31 -48.01
CA PRO A 288 42.70 -10.60 -48.94
C PRO A 288 43.42 -11.48 -49.96
N GLY A 289 43.62 -12.77 -49.66
CA GLY A 289 44.30 -13.72 -50.54
C GLY A 289 43.41 -14.49 -51.51
N GLY A 290 42.08 -14.40 -51.39
CA GLY A 290 41.14 -15.18 -52.20
C GLY A 290 39.83 -15.54 -51.50
N SER A 291 39.11 -16.50 -52.06
CA SER A 291 37.82 -16.99 -51.57
C SER A 291 37.60 -18.50 -51.77
N ILE A 292 36.82 -19.08 -50.88
CA ILE A 292 36.22 -20.41 -51.01
C ILE A 292 34.70 -20.21 -51.14
N ARG A 293 34.10 -20.76 -52.18
CA ARG A 293 32.66 -20.67 -52.45
C ARG A 293 32.08 -22.07 -52.65
N ILE A 294 30.96 -22.35 -52.02
CA ILE A 294 30.16 -23.56 -52.20
C ILE A 294 28.75 -23.12 -52.60
N ASP A 295 28.29 -23.54 -53.77
CA ASP A 295 26.95 -23.23 -54.28
C ASP A 295 26.41 -24.38 -55.16
N GLY A 296 25.28 -24.15 -55.83
CA GLY A 296 24.65 -25.14 -56.71
C GLY A 296 25.51 -25.62 -57.90
N SER A 297 26.63 -24.95 -58.21
CA SER A 297 27.59 -25.37 -59.24
C SER A 297 28.73 -26.25 -58.72
N GLY A 298 28.92 -26.31 -57.40
CA GLY A 298 29.96 -27.09 -56.73
C GLY A 298 30.83 -26.26 -55.79
N ILE A 299 32.11 -26.66 -55.64
CA ILE A 299 33.09 -26.00 -54.77
C ILE A 299 34.12 -25.26 -55.64
N THR A 300 34.26 -23.95 -55.43
CA THR A 300 35.21 -23.09 -56.15
C THR A 300 36.27 -22.53 -55.20
N PHE A 301 37.54 -22.69 -55.57
CA PHE A 301 38.68 -22.02 -54.94
C PHE A 301 39.21 -20.93 -55.89
N ASN A 302 39.17 -19.67 -55.46
CA ASN A 302 39.71 -18.54 -56.20
C ASN A 302 40.77 -17.85 -55.35
N GLY A 303 42.00 -17.72 -55.84
CA GLY A 303 43.05 -17.04 -55.09
C GLY A 303 44.25 -16.70 -55.97
N ILE A 304 45.07 -15.79 -55.49
CA ILE A 304 46.33 -15.40 -56.15
C ILE A 304 47.26 -16.60 -56.28
N ASN A 305 47.23 -17.51 -55.30
CA ASN A 305 47.98 -18.75 -55.29
C ASN A 305 47.20 -19.84 -54.53
N ILE A 306 47.04 -21.03 -55.12
CA ILE A 306 46.43 -22.19 -54.48
C ILE A 306 47.52 -23.23 -54.28
N VAL A 307 47.90 -23.46 -53.03
CA VAL A 307 48.97 -24.40 -52.66
C VAL A 307 48.37 -25.59 -51.92
N VAL A 308 48.44 -26.78 -52.51
CA VAL A 308 48.07 -28.03 -51.86
C VAL A 308 49.34 -28.72 -51.37
N LYS A 309 49.47 -28.93 -50.05
CA LYS A 309 50.60 -29.62 -49.44
C LYS A 309 50.19 -31.06 -49.10
N GLY A 310 50.75 -32.02 -49.84
CA GLY A 310 50.47 -33.46 -49.69
C GLY A 310 50.03 -34.11 -51.01
N PRO A 311 49.95 -35.45 -51.08
CA PRO A 311 49.48 -36.16 -52.26
C PRO A 311 47.99 -35.87 -52.50
N LEU A 312 47.67 -35.41 -53.71
CA LEU A 312 46.30 -35.24 -54.18
C LEU A 312 45.86 -36.52 -54.89
N ASN A 313 44.89 -37.24 -54.31
CA ASN A 313 44.29 -38.42 -54.93
C ASN A 313 42.95 -38.06 -55.57
N LEU A 314 42.88 -38.15 -56.90
CA LEU A 314 41.68 -37.86 -57.68
C LEU A 314 41.05 -39.18 -58.14
N GLN A 315 39.88 -39.52 -57.61
CA GLN A 315 39.04 -40.61 -58.14
C GLN A 315 38.00 -40.00 -59.07
N GLY A 316 38.20 -40.16 -60.38
CA GLY A 316 37.21 -39.75 -61.38
C GLY A 316 36.00 -40.68 -61.33
N GLY A 317 34.83 -40.14 -60.99
CA GLY A 317 33.55 -40.80 -61.26
C GLY A 317 33.36 -40.90 -62.78
N ALA A 318 32.88 -42.04 -63.26
CA ALA A 318 32.60 -42.26 -64.67
C ALA A 318 31.53 -41.27 -65.16
N GLY A 319 31.97 -40.18 -65.80
CA GLY A 319 31.13 -39.14 -66.38
C GLY A 319 31.48 -37.73 -65.89
N SER A 320 32.24 -37.00 -66.73
CA SER A 320 32.35 -35.53 -66.87
C SER A 320 33.23 -34.65 -65.98
N ASN A 321 33.94 -35.11 -64.93
CA ASN A 321 34.85 -34.21 -64.19
C ASN A 321 36.34 -34.55 -64.42
N SER A 322 36.86 -34.28 -65.62
CA SER A 322 38.32 -34.25 -65.84
C SER A 322 38.89 -32.92 -65.34
N LEU A 323 40.00 -32.96 -64.60
CA LEU A 323 40.73 -31.76 -64.21
C LEU A 323 41.30 -31.09 -65.48
N SER A 324 40.72 -29.98 -65.93
CA SER A 324 41.27 -29.19 -67.03
C SER A 324 42.16 -28.07 -66.48
N LEU A 325 43.48 -28.28 -66.55
CA LEU A 325 44.45 -27.20 -66.32
C LEU A 325 44.55 -26.37 -67.60
N ILE A 326 43.66 -25.40 -67.74
CA ILE A 326 43.74 -24.43 -68.84
C ILE A 326 44.78 -23.38 -68.43
N ASN A 327 46.02 -23.52 -68.91
CA ASN A 327 46.97 -22.40 -68.95
C ASN A 327 46.50 -21.44 -70.04
N GLN A 328 45.78 -20.37 -69.68
CA GLN A 328 45.75 -19.19 -70.53
C GLN A 328 47.03 -18.40 -70.29
N VAL A 329 47.96 -18.51 -71.24
CA VAL A 329 49.08 -17.58 -71.35
C VAL A 329 48.48 -16.20 -71.61
N LEU A 330 48.72 -15.25 -70.70
CA LEU A 330 48.58 -13.84 -71.02
C LEU A 330 49.72 -13.50 -71.98
N ASP A 331 49.46 -13.56 -73.29
CA ASP A 331 50.40 -13.11 -74.31
C ASP A 331 50.60 -11.60 -74.16
N GLY A 332 51.73 -11.25 -73.55
CA GLY A 332 52.26 -9.91 -73.47
C GLY A 332 53.62 -9.83 -74.16
N LEU A 333 53.64 -9.10 -75.27
CA LEU A 333 54.79 -8.45 -75.92
C LEU A 333 55.84 -9.38 -76.57
N GLU A 334 55.74 -9.48 -77.91
CA GLU A 334 56.82 -9.92 -78.80
C GLU A 334 58.13 -9.19 -78.46
N ALA A 335 59.14 -9.95 -78.05
CA ALA A 335 60.52 -9.49 -78.03
C ALA A 335 61.14 -9.74 -79.41
N ASP A 336 61.32 -8.65 -80.14
CA ASP A 336 61.95 -8.57 -81.46
C ASP A 336 63.44 -8.99 -81.35
N CYS A 337 63.75 -10.21 -81.77
CA CYS A 337 65.12 -10.72 -81.85
C CYS A 337 65.75 -10.25 -83.17
N VAL A 338 66.41 -9.09 -83.13
CA VAL A 338 67.22 -8.58 -84.26
C VAL A 338 68.64 -9.15 -84.17
N GLU A 339 68.98 -10.06 -85.09
CA GLU A 339 70.36 -10.37 -85.44
C GLU A 339 71.06 -9.11 -85.99
N ARG A 340 72.17 -8.70 -85.38
CA ARG A 340 73.13 -7.76 -85.99
C ARG A 340 74.42 -8.49 -86.34
N ASN A 341 74.61 -8.67 -87.64
CA ASN A 341 75.91 -8.94 -88.26
C ASN A 341 76.83 -7.72 -88.14
N ARG A 342 77.86 -7.79 -87.29
CA ARG A 342 79.29 -7.55 -87.59
C ARG A 342 80.14 -7.54 -86.33
#